data_AF-A0A7Y6UBV2-F1
#
_entry.id   AF-A0A7Y6UBV2-F1
#
_cell.length_a   1.000
_cell.length_b   1.000
_cell.length_c   1.000
_cell.angle_alpha   90.00
_cell.angle_beta   90.00
_cell.angle_gamma   90.00
#
_symmetry.space_group_name_H-M   'P 1'
#
loop_
_entity.id
_entity.type
_entity.pdbx_description
1 polymer ?
#
loop_
_entity_poly.entity_id
_entity_poly.type
_entity_poly.pdbx_seq_one_letter_code
_entity_poly.pdbx_strand_id
1 'polypeptide(L)'
;SMNPFSSRCCQHNHAQGWPYFTEHLVLATPDNGVATAIYAACKATVKVGDGKEITLHEETNYPFEEAIAFTVSTDEKVAFPFYLRIPSWTQKAEVRVNGKKVSAAPVAGKYLCI
;
A
#
# COMPACT_ATOMS: atom_id res chain seq x y z
N SER A 1 -29.58 12.59 -17.98
CA SER A 1 -29.03 11.35 -18.57
C SER A 1 -27.58 11.61 -18.98
N MET A 2 -26.70 10.61 -18.86
CA MET A 2 -25.30 10.75 -19.27
C MET A 2 -25.23 10.73 -20.80
N ASN A 3 -25.18 11.91 -21.43
CA ASN A 3 -25.12 12.05 -22.89
C ASN A 3 -23.64 11.97 -23.35
N PRO A 4 -23.25 10.93 -24.11
CA PRO A 4 -21.88 10.73 -24.57
C PRO A 4 -21.38 11.80 -25.55
N PHE A 5 -22.26 12.70 -26.02
CA PHE A 5 -21.94 13.77 -26.97
C PHE A 5 -21.84 15.16 -26.35
N SER A 6 -22.29 15.38 -25.10
CA SER A 6 -22.29 16.71 -24.47
C SER A 6 -21.19 16.90 -23.42
N SER A 7 -20.69 15.83 -22.79
CA SER A 7 -19.65 15.91 -21.76
C SER A 7 -18.82 14.63 -21.72
N ARG A 8 -17.59 14.71 -22.24
CA ARG A 8 -16.68 13.54 -22.35
C ARG A 8 -15.71 13.38 -21.18
N CYS A 9 -15.70 14.31 -20.22
CA CYS A 9 -14.78 14.30 -19.08
C CYS A 9 -14.87 13.00 -18.27
N CYS A 10 -16.09 12.53 -17.94
CA CYS A 10 -16.25 11.29 -17.20
C CYS A 10 -15.76 10.07 -17.98
N GLN A 11 -16.04 10.00 -19.28
CA GLN A 11 -15.64 8.87 -20.12
C GLN A 11 -14.11 8.80 -20.29
N HIS A 12 -13.46 9.95 -20.42
CA HIS A 12 -12.01 10.04 -20.54
C HIS A 12 -11.31 9.75 -19.20
N ASN A 13 -11.81 10.31 -18.09
CA ASN A 13 -11.21 10.13 -16.77
C ASN A 13 -11.44 8.72 -16.21
N HIS A 14 -12.57 8.07 -16.53
CA HIS A 14 -12.90 6.75 -15.99
C HIS A 14 -11.85 5.70 -16.37
N ALA A 15 -11.35 5.73 -17.61
CA ALA A 15 -10.30 4.82 -18.05
C ALA A 15 -8.97 5.05 -17.32
N GLN A 16 -8.68 6.29 -16.93
CA GLN A 16 -7.46 6.64 -16.20
C GLN A 16 -7.50 6.23 -14.72
N GLY A 17 -8.68 5.95 -14.15
CA GLY A 17 -8.82 5.57 -12.75
C GLY A 17 -8.03 4.30 -12.39
N TRP A 18 -8.01 3.30 -13.26
CA TRP A 18 -7.30 2.04 -13.01
C TRP A 18 -5.77 2.14 -13.02
N PRO A 19 -5.11 2.75 -14.02
CA PRO A 19 -3.66 2.91 -13.98
C PRO A 19 -3.23 3.80 -12.81
N TYR A 20 -3.94 4.89 -12.51
CA TYR A 20 -3.63 5.70 -11.33
C TYR A 20 -3.84 4.94 -10.03
N PHE A 21 -4.91 4.15 -9.90
CA PHE A 21 -5.12 3.31 -8.74
C PHE A 21 -3.92 2.38 -8.51
N THR A 22 -3.48 1.67 -9.54
CA THR A 22 -2.31 0.77 -9.47
C THR A 22 -1.01 1.51 -9.14
N GLU A 23 -0.79 2.67 -9.74
CA GLU A 23 0.40 3.52 -9.49
C GLU A 23 0.46 4.04 -8.04
N HIS A 24 -0.69 4.19 -7.38
CA HIS A 24 -0.79 4.73 -6.03
C HIS A 24 -0.94 3.66 -4.94
N LEU A 25 -0.83 2.36 -5.25
CA LEU A 25 -0.88 1.30 -4.23
C LEU A 25 0.33 1.41 -3.28
N VAL A 26 1.52 1.54 -3.85
CA VAL A 26 2.81 1.54 -3.14
C VAL A 26 3.60 2.79 -3.54
N LEU A 27 4.02 3.58 -2.55
CA LEU A 27 4.70 4.86 -2.75
C LEU A 27 6.04 4.88 -2.02
N ALA A 28 7.05 5.53 -2.61
CA ALA A 28 8.28 5.86 -1.91
C ALA A 28 8.04 6.96 -0.86
N THR A 29 8.79 6.94 0.24
CA THR A 29 8.70 7.98 1.29
C THR A 29 9.97 8.83 1.35
N PRO A 30 9.90 10.09 1.84
CA PRO A 30 11.04 11.00 1.86
C PRO A 30 12.23 10.55 2.72
N ASP A 31 12.00 9.63 3.65
CA ASP A 31 13.00 9.01 4.54
C ASP A 31 13.55 7.69 3.97
N ASN A 32 13.51 7.53 2.64
CA ASN A 32 13.97 6.36 1.89
C ASN A 32 13.25 5.06 2.29
N GLY A 33 12.00 5.16 2.69
CA GLY A 33 11.14 4.01 2.97
C GLY A 33 10.12 3.75 1.87
N VAL A 34 9.10 2.99 2.26
CA VAL A 34 7.97 2.64 1.41
C VAL A 34 6.67 2.74 2.20
N ALA A 35 5.60 3.17 1.55
CA ALA A 35 4.26 3.25 2.11
C ALA A 35 3.25 2.46 1.26
N THR A 36 2.43 1.63 1.91
CA THR A 36 1.24 1.05 1.30
C THR A 36 0.06 1.98 1.52
N ALA A 37 -0.24 2.79 0.50
CA ALA A 37 -1.27 3.82 0.60
C ALA A 37 -2.67 3.24 0.38
N ILE A 38 -2.80 2.23 -0.49
CA ILE A 38 -4.04 1.54 -0.78
C ILE A 38 -3.76 0.04 -0.81
N TYR A 39 -4.63 -0.75 -0.19
CA TYR A 39 -4.49 -2.20 -0.14
C TYR A 39 -5.20 -2.86 -1.33
N ALA A 40 -4.45 -3.70 -2.05
CA ALA A 40 -4.89 -4.54 -3.15
C ALA A 40 -3.79 -5.57 -3.46
N ALA A 41 -4.19 -6.76 -3.94
CA ALA A 41 -3.23 -7.77 -4.35
C ALA A 41 -2.28 -7.21 -5.43
N CYS A 42 -0.98 -7.15 -5.13
CA CYS A 42 0.00 -6.54 -6.03
C CYS A 42 1.43 -7.03 -5.77
N LYS A 43 2.31 -6.76 -6.74
CA LYS A 43 3.76 -6.96 -6.59
C LYS A 43 4.46 -5.69 -7.05
N ALA A 44 5.26 -5.10 -6.17
CA ALA A 44 5.98 -3.87 -6.41
C ALA A 44 7.48 -4.06 -6.18
N THR A 45 8.28 -3.65 -7.14
CA THR A 45 9.75 -3.55 -6.99
C THR A 45 10.07 -2.10 -6.68
N VAL A 46 10.71 -1.85 -5.53
CA VAL A 46 10.98 -0.49 -5.04
C VAL A 46 12.42 -0.39 -4.52
N LYS A 47 12.94 0.84 -4.51
CA LYS A 47 14.24 1.16 -3.92
C LYS A 47 14.04 1.78 -2.55
N VAL A 48 14.78 1.30 -1.55
CA VAL A 48 14.70 1.73 -0.15
C VAL A 48 16.09 1.89 0.47
N GLY A 49 16.16 2.56 1.62
CA GLY A 49 17.42 2.86 2.32
C GLY A 49 18.40 3.58 1.39
N ASP A 50 19.62 3.05 1.27
CA ASP A 50 20.66 3.59 0.40
C ASP A 50 20.52 3.17 -1.07
N GLY A 51 19.28 3.05 -1.57
CA GLY A 51 18.97 2.67 -2.95
C GLY A 51 18.94 1.17 -3.24
N LYS A 52 18.84 0.34 -2.20
CA LYS A 52 18.72 -1.13 -2.29
C LYS A 52 17.35 -1.49 -2.87
N GLU A 53 17.33 -2.43 -3.80
CA GLU A 53 16.08 -2.93 -4.38
C GLU A 53 15.46 -4.01 -3.49
N ILE A 54 14.15 -3.91 -3.28
CA ILE A 54 13.33 -4.93 -2.64
C ILE A 54 12.11 -5.22 -3.50
N THR A 55 11.54 -6.41 -3.36
CA THR A 55 10.23 -6.75 -3.90
C THR A 55 9.24 -6.90 -2.76
N LEU A 56 8.18 -6.11 -2.80
CA LEU A 56 7.02 -6.23 -1.92
C LEU A 56 5.93 -7.01 -2.65
N HIS A 57 5.47 -8.11 -2.05
CA HIS A 57 4.31 -8.87 -2.52
C HIS A 57 3.18 -8.71 -1.51
N GLU A 58 2.08 -8.08 -1.93
CA GLU A 58 0.87 -7.93 -1.14
C GLU A 58 -0.14 -8.99 -1.57
N GLU A 59 -0.54 -9.84 -0.62
CA GLU A 59 -1.54 -10.88 -0.81
C GLU A 59 -2.74 -10.54 0.07
N THR A 60 -3.86 -10.23 -0.57
CA THR A 60 -5.11 -9.87 0.11
C THR A 60 -6.31 -10.05 -0.80
N ASN A 61 -7.46 -10.37 -0.20
CA ASN A 61 -8.78 -10.28 -0.85
C ASN A 61 -9.50 -8.96 -0.52
N TYR A 62 -8.79 -7.96 0.02
CA TYR A 62 -9.33 -6.62 0.23
C TYR A 62 -9.95 -6.07 -1.08
N PRO A 63 -11.13 -5.45 -1.05
CA PRO A 63 -11.89 -4.99 0.13
C PRO A 63 -12.90 -6.01 0.70
N PHE A 64 -12.90 -7.27 0.24
CA PHE A 64 -13.87 -8.28 0.68
C PHE A 64 -13.44 -9.03 1.94
N GLU A 65 -12.14 -9.05 2.22
CA GLU A 65 -11.56 -9.56 3.45
C GLU A 65 -10.63 -8.51 4.08
N GLU A 66 -10.40 -8.65 5.37
CA GLU A 66 -9.63 -7.67 6.17
C GLU A 66 -8.15 -8.06 6.33
N ALA A 67 -7.80 -9.30 5.97
CA ALA A 67 -6.44 -9.82 6.11
C ALA A 67 -5.55 -9.34 4.95
N ILE A 68 -4.40 -8.79 5.29
CA ILE A 68 -3.39 -8.32 4.33
C ILE A 68 -2.07 -8.94 4.75
N ALA A 69 -1.44 -9.69 3.85
CA ALA A 69 -0.14 -10.30 4.06
C ALA A 69 0.89 -9.67 3.13
N PHE A 70 2.04 -9.31 3.69
CA PHE A 70 3.17 -8.81 2.93
C PHE A 70 4.34 -9.78 3.01
N THR A 71 4.88 -10.13 1.85
CA THR A 71 6.20 -10.76 1.74
C THR A 71 7.19 -9.75 1.21
N VAL A 72 8.26 -9.50 1.96
CA VAL A 72 9.38 -8.63 1.55
C VAL A 72 10.55 -9.51 1.15
N SER A 73 10.91 -9.48 -0.13
CA SER A 73 12.06 -10.19 -0.68
C SER A 73 13.18 -9.22 -1.02
N THR A 74 14.40 -9.57 -0.64
CA THR A 74 15.62 -8.80 -0.92
C THR A 74 16.83 -9.71 -0.94
N ASP A 75 17.83 -9.38 -1.75
CA ASP A 75 19.06 -10.16 -1.88
C ASP A 75 20.03 -9.89 -0.73
N GLU A 76 19.88 -8.74 -0.06
CA GLU A 76 20.80 -8.27 0.98
C GLU A 76 20.04 -7.69 2.17
N LYS A 77 20.68 -7.72 3.35
CA LYS A 77 20.09 -7.07 4.52
C LYS A 77 19.99 -5.56 4.29
N VAL A 78 18.79 -5.02 4.47
CA VAL A 78 18.50 -3.60 4.39
C VAL A 78 17.54 -3.21 5.51
N ALA A 79 17.76 -2.03 6.10
CA ALA A 79 16.85 -1.42 7.05
C ALA A 79 16.21 -0.20 6.38
N PHE A 80 14.89 -0.10 6.47
CA PHE A 80 14.11 1.00 5.89
C PHE A 80 12.78 1.11 6.64
N PRO A 81 12.18 2.31 6.70
CA PRO A 81 10.88 2.48 7.30
C PRO A 81 9.79 1.94 6.37
N PHE A 82 8.90 1.10 6.89
CA PHE A 82 7.73 0.61 6.16
C PHE A 82 6.44 1.16 6.79
N TYR A 83 5.76 2.04 6.06
CA TYR A 83 4.52 2.68 6.46
C TYR A 83 3.30 1.90 5.98
N LEU A 84 2.50 1.41 6.93
CA LEU A 84 1.24 0.72 6.69
C LEU A 84 0.07 1.68 6.98
N ARG A 85 -0.80 1.95 6.00
CA ARG A 85 -1.98 2.78 6.25
C ARG A 85 -2.93 2.05 7.20
N ILE A 86 -3.32 2.66 8.30
CA ILE A 86 -4.42 2.15 9.13
C ILE A 86 -5.68 2.94 8.74
N PRO A 87 -6.63 2.34 8.01
CA PRO A 87 -7.84 3.05 7.62
C PRO A 87 -8.59 3.62 8.82
N SER A 88 -9.26 4.76 8.64
CA SER A 88 -9.98 5.45 9.72
C SER A 88 -11.15 4.65 10.28
N TRP A 89 -11.71 3.73 9.47
CA TRP A 89 -12.78 2.83 9.86
C TRP A 89 -12.32 1.60 10.65
N THR A 90 -11.01 1.38 10.80
CA THR A 90 -10.48 0.20 11.51
C THR A 90 -10.53 0.38 13.02
N GLN A 91 -11.08 -0.60 13.74
CA GLN A 91 -11.21 -0.53 15.20
C GLN A 91 -10.10 -1.24 15.97
N LYS A 92 -9.70 -2.44 15.53
CA LYS A 92 -8.76 -3.32 16.24
C LYS A 92 -7.67 -3.84 15.31
N ALA A 93 -7.00 -2.92 14.61
CA ALA A 93 -5.86 -3.27 13.77
C ALA A 93 -4.79 -4.00 14.60
N GLU A 94 -4.28 -5.09 14.05
CA GLU A 94 -3.15 -5.83 14.59
C GLU A 94 -2.12 -6.03 13.48
N VAL A 95 -0.86 -5.75 13.80
CA VAL A 95 0.26 -5.94 12.88
C VAL A 95 1.25 -6.90 13.50
N ARG A 96 1.72 -7.86 12.70
CA ARG A 96 2.70 -8.86 13.09
C ARG A 96 3.81 -8.93 12.05
N VAL A 97 5.05 -9.02 12.53
CA VAL A 97 6.23 -9.29 11.70
C VAL A 97 6.73 -10.67 12.05
N ASN A 98 6.74 -11.59 11.08
CA ASN A 98 7.15 -12.98 11.27
C ASN A 98 6.44 -13.65 12.48
N GLY A 99 5.13 -13.43 12.58
CA GLY A 99 4.27 -13.97 13.65
C GLY A 99 4.31 -13.21 14.99
N LYS A 100 5.28 -12.31 15.19
CA LYS A 100 5.42 -11.53 16.43
C LYS A 100 4.67 -10.19 16.32
N LYS A 101 3.83 -9.90 17.31
CA LYS A 101 3.10 -8.62 17.38
C LYS A 101 4.09 -7.46 17.54
N VAL A 102 3.89 -6.40 16.75
CA VAL A 102 4.72 -5.19 16.86
C VAL A 102 4.36 -4.40 18.11
N SER A 103 5.34 -3.71 18.69
CA SER A 103 5.15 -2.92 19.92
C SER A 103 4.38 -1.62 19.69
N ALA A 104 4.57 -1.00 18.52
CA ALA A 104 3.88 0.22 18.15
C ALA A 104 2.38 -0.06 17.90
N ALA A 105 1.52 0.67 18.60
CA ALA A 105 0.08 0.49 18.50
C ALA A 105 -0.45 1.09 17.18
N PRO A 106 -1.16 0.32 16.34
CA PRO A 106 -1.85 0.86 15.17
C PRO A 106 -2.92 1.88 15.61
N VAL A 107 -2.96 3.05 14.94
CA VAL A 107 -3.96 4.10 15.21
C VAL A 107 -4.77 4.37 13.96
N ALA A 108 -6.09 4.25 14.06
CA ALA A 108 -7.01 4.49 12.95
C ALA A 108 -6.80 5.89 12.33
N GLY A 109 -6.79 5.95 10.99
CA GLY A 109 -6.59 7.19 10.24
C GLY A 109 -5.14 7.68 10.19
N LYS A 110 -4.19 6.89 10.68
CA LYS A 110 -2.75 7.19 10.62
C LYS A 110 -1.98 6.09 9.91
N TYR A 111 -0.74 6.36 9.56
CA TYR A 111 0.20 5.31 9.17
C TYR A 111 0.88 4.75 10.41
N LEU A 112 1.04 3.43 10.45
CA LEU A 112 1.95 2.76 11.35
C LEU A 112 3.28 2.56 10.61
N CYS A 113 4.38 3.05 11.18
CA CYS A 113 5.72 2.74 10.68
C CYS A 113 6.28 1.56 11.47
N ILE A 114 6.85 0.58 10.77
CA ILE A 114 7.60 -0.54 11.33
C ILE A 114 9.00 -0.62 10.73
#